data_AF-A0A1G6J5R1-F1
#
_entry.id   AF-A0A1G6J5R1-F1
#
_cell.length_a   1.000
_cell.length_b   1.000
_cell.length_c   1.000
_cell.angle_alpha   90.00
_cell.angle_beta   90.00
_cell.angle_gamma   90.00
#
_symmetry.space_group_name_H-M   'P 1'
#
loop_
_entity.id
_entity.type
_entity.pdbx_description
1 polymer ?
#
loop_
_entity_poly.entity_id
_entity_poly.type
_entity_poly.pdbx_seq_one_letter_code
_entity_poly.pdbx_strand_id
1 'polypeptide(L)'
;MIEVTTATHYPVQIKHVQMIHQERFDWWDVVQFSFTLDPAPAPFCAPGAQVVLNKQGVPIEWVFQEERCDEPTFQLEEQEVQQLVLFWKKV
;
A
#
# COMPACT_ATOMS: atom_id res chain seq x y z
N MET A 1 -24.54 7.25 17.51
CA MET A 1 -23.19 7.27 18.10
C MET A 1 -22.30 6.75 16.99
N ILE A 2 -21.51 7.62 16.37
CA ILE A 2 -20.55 7.19 15.35
C ILE A 2 -19.31 6.79 16.14
N GLU A 3 -19.06 5.48 16.23
CA GLU A 3 -17.80 4.98 16.77
C GLU A 3 -16.70 5.38 15.79
N VAL A 4 -15.97 6.43 16.14
CA VAL A 4 -14.74 6.79 15.44
C VAL A 4 -13.70 5.79 15.92
N THR A 5 -13.54 4.70 15.18
CA THR A 5 -12.47 3.73 15.39
C THR A 5 -11.16 4.48 15.18
N THR A 6 -10.47 4.79 16.27
CA THR A 6 -9.12 5.36 16.22
C THR A 6 -8.22 4.35 15.52
N ALA A 7 -7.86 4.63 14.26
CA ALA A 7 -6.89 3.82 13.53
C ALA A 7 -5.63 3.71 14.40
N THR A 8 -5.28 2.49 14.79
CA THR A 8 -4.14 2.27 15.66
C THR A 8 -2.89 2.40 14.80
N HIS A 9 -2.08 3.42 15.08
CA HIS A 9 -0.84 3.67 14.36
C HIS A 9 0.22 2.65 14.78
N TYR A 10 0.70 1.86 13.81
CA TYR A 10 1.78 0.91 14.00
C TYR A 10 2.98 1.36 13.18
N PRO A 11 4.09 1.80 13.80
CA PRO A 11 5.30 2.14 13.05
C PRO A 11 5.87 0.85 12.46
N VAL A 12 5.66 0.65 11.15
CA VAL A 12 6.12 -0.52 10.40
C VAL A 12 7.11 -0.12 9.33
N GLN A 13 8.09 -0.97 9.06
CA GLN A 13 8.99 -0.83 7.93
C GLN A 13 8.53 -1.74 6.79
N ILE A 14 8.40 -1.18 5.59
CA ILE A 14 8.14 -1.96 4.37
C ILE A 14 9.46 -2.57 3.89
N LYS A 15 9.49 -3.90 3.74
CA LYS A 15 10.64 -4.68 3.26
C LYS A 15 10.21 -5.64 2.16
N HIS A 16 11.17 -6.09 1.36
CA HIS A 16 10.95 -7.08 0.28
C HIS A 16 9.81 -6.69 -0.68
N VAL A 17 9.80 -5.43 -1.12
CA VAL A 17 8.80 -4.93 -2.08
C VAL A 17 8.96 -5.65 -3.41
N GLN A 18 7.84 -6.14 -3.94
CA GLN A 18 7.76 -6.70 -5.28
C GLN A 18 6.55 -6.10 -6.00
N MET A 19 6.72 -5.67 -7.24
CA MET A 19 5.60 -5.32 -8.11
C MET A 19 5.00 -6.61 -8.67
N ILE A 20 3.72 -6.83 -8.36
CA ILE A 20 2.99 -8.05 -8.75
C ILE A 20 2.21 -7.82 -10.04
N HIS A 21 1.68 -6.60 -10.22
CA HIS A 21 0.92 -6.24 -11.40
C HIS A 21 1.10 -4.77 -11.73
N GLN A 22 1.06 -4.45 -13.02
CA GLN A 22 1.00 -3.09 -13.52
C GLN A 22 0.00 -3.04 -14.68
N GLU A 23 -1.00 -2.18 -14.55
CA GLU A 23 -1.91 -1.81 -15.62
C GLU A 23 -1.66 -0.35 -16.01
N ARG A 24 -1.54 -0.09 -17.31
CA ARG A 24 -1.27 1.25 -17.84
C ARG A 24 -2.47 1.75 -18.61
N PHE A 25 -2.92 2.95 -18.28
CA PHE A 25 -4.02 3.62 -18.97
C PHE A 25 -3.54 4.95 -19.55
N ASP A 26 -4.38 5.65 -20.32
CA ASP A 26 -3.97 6.88 -21.01
C ASP A 26 -3.60 8.04 -20.08
N TRP A 27 -4.13 8.07 -18.85
CA TRP A 27 -3.98 9.21 -17.92
C TRP A 27 -3.42 8.85 -16.54
N TRP A 28 -3.32 7.55 -16.26
CA TRP A 28 -3.00 7.01 -14.94
C TRP A 28 -2.47 5.58 -15.11
N ASP A 29 -1.72 5.12 -14.12
CA ASP A 29 -1.22 3.75 -14.05
C ASP A 29 -1.68 3.15 -12.71
N VAL A 30 -2.06 1.88 -12.71
CA VAL A 30 -2.42 1.14 -11.50
C VAL A 30 -1.33 0.11 -11.23
N VAL A 31 -0.72 0.19 -10.05
CA VAL A 31 0.39 -0.69 -9.68
C VAL A 31 0.04 -1.44 -8.41
N GLN A 32 0.20 -2.75 -8.43
CA GLN A 32 0.02 -3.61 -7.27
C GLN A 32 1.37 -4.10 -6.76
N PHE A 33 1.56 -3.93 -5.45
CA PHE A 33 2.76 -4.35 -4.74
C PHE A 33 2.41 -5.44 -3.73
N SER A 34 3.31 -6.40 -3.56
CA SER A 34 3.40 -7.19 -2.34
C SER A 34 4.65 -6.78 -1.58
N PHE A 35 4.59 -6.88 -0.25
CA PHE A 35 5.73 -6.59 0.59
C PHE A 35 5.62 -7.36 1.91
N THR A 36 6.59 -7.11 2.80
CA THR A 36 6.60 -7.57 4.17
C THR A 36 6.67 -6.36 5.10
N LEU A 37 6.00 -6.44 6.24
CA LEU A 37 6.06 -5.41 7.29
C LEU A 37 6.98 -5.87 8.41
N ASP A 38 7.79 -4.96 8.95
CA ASP A 38 8.66 -5.22 10.11
C ASP A 38 8.60 -4.06 11.12
N PRO A 39 8.08 -4.27 12.35
CA PRO A 39 7.52 -5.52 12.85
C PRO A 39 6.24 -5.90 12.09
N ALA A 40 6.06 -7.20 11.80
CA ALA A 40 4.83 -7.70 11.20
C ALA A 40 3.73 -7.60 12.25
N PRO A 41 2.71 -6.74 12.07
CA PRO A 41 1.64 -6.69 13.06
C PRO A 41 0.83 -7.99 12.93
N ALA A 42 0.71 -8.75 14.01
CA ALA A 42 -0.10 -9.95 14.01
C ALA A 42 -1.59 -9.55 14.00
N PRO A 43 -2.48 -10.21 13.22
CA PRO A 43 -2.27 -11.43 12.43
C PRO A 43 -2.24 -11.17 10.91
N PHE A 44 -1.60 -10.10 10.43
CA PHE A 44 -1.64 -9.78 9.00
C PHE A 44 -0.93 -10.84 8.15
N CYS A 45 -1.68 -11.44 7.22
CA CYS A 45 -1.15 -12.38 6.24
C CYS A 45 -1.01 -11.68 4.90
N ALA A 46 0.19 -11.75 4.30
CA ALA A 46 0.51 -11.28 2.95
C ALA A 46 0.10 -9.81 2.65
N PRO A 47 0.80 -8.82 3.26
CA PRO A 47 0.44 -7.42 3.04
C PRO A 47 0.77 -7.00 1.60
N GLY A 48 -0.19 -6.32 0.97
CA GLY A 48 -0.05 -5.74 -0.34
C GLY A 48 -0.61 -4.32 -0.40
N ALA A 49 -0.39 -3.66 -1.52
CA ALA A 49 -1.01 -2.37 -1.79
C ALA A 49 -1.28 -2.18 -3.26
N GLN A 50 -2.41 -1.58 -3.57
CA GLN A 50 -2.66 -1.02 -4.88
C GLN A 50 -2.44 0.49 -4.81
N VAL A 51 -1.61 1.02 -5.71
CA VAL A 51 -1.33 2.45 -5.82
C VAL A 51 -1.72 2.90 -7.22
N VAL A 52 -2.55 3.94 -7.27
CA VAL A 52 -2.95 4.63 -8.48
C VAL A 52 -2.04 5.83 -8.67
N LEU A 53 -1.35 5.89 -9.80
CA LEU A 53 -0.36 6.92 -10.13
C LEU A 53 -0.85 7.76 -11.30
N ASN A 54 -0.61 9.06 -11.25
CA ASN A 54 -0.76 9.92 -12.43
C ASN A 54 0.41 9.72 -13.41
N LYS A 55 0.36 10.39 -14.57
CA LYS A 55 1.44 10.34 -15.58
C LYS A 55 2.80 10.86 -15.15
N GLN A 56 2.87 11.61 -14.04
CA GLN A 56 4.11 12.09 -13.45
C GLN A 56 4.67 11.12 -12.40
N GLY A 57 3.98 9.99 -12.18
CA GLY A 57 4.32 9.03 -11.13
C GLY A 57 4.07 9.59 -9.74
N VAL A 58 3.03 10.42 -9.58
CA VAL A 58 2.54 10.93 -8.29
C VAL A 58 1.34 10.07 -7.87
N PRO A 59 1.32 9.53 -6.64
CA PRO A 59 0.19 8.77 -6.12
C PRO A 59 -1.05 9.66 -5.99
N ILE A 60 -2.14 9.22 -6.60
CA ILE A 60 -3.47 9.86 -6.52
C ILE A 60 -4.30 9.18 -5.43
N GLU A 61 -4.22 7.85 -5.37
CA GLU A 61 -4.99 7.00 -4.46
C GLU A 61 -4.18 5.75 -4.14
N TRP A 62 -4.37 5.19 -2.95
CA TRP A 62 -3.79 3.91 -2.56
C TRP A 62 -4.72 3.16 -1.62
N VAL A 63 -4.66 1.84 -1.71
CA VAL A 63 -5.43 0.93 -0.86
C VAL A 63 -4.50 -0.15 -0.35
N PHE A 64 -4.47 -0.33 0.98
CA PHE A 64 -3.80 -1.46 1.60
C PHE A 64 -4.65 -2.72 1.39
N GLN A 65 -4.00 -3.80 0.96
CA GLN A 65 -4.64 -5.08 0.71
C GLN A 65 -4.18 -6.09 1.76
N GLU A 66 -5.15 -6.63 2.48
CA GLU A 66 -4.95 -7.71 3.45
C GLU A 66 -5.72 -8.94 2.96
N GLU A 67 -5.04 -10.09 2.87
CA GLU A 67 -5.75 -11.34 2.60
C GLU A 67 -6.70 -11.67 3.76
N ARG A 68 -7.97 -11.89 3.44
CA ARG A 68 -9.04 -12.34 4.37
C ARG A 68 -9.54 -11.29 5.38
N CYS A 69 -9.34 -10.01 5.11
CA CYS A 69 -9.99 -8.94 5.84
C CYS A 69 -10.96 -8.19 4.92
N ASP A 70 -12.22 -8.09 5.32
CA ASP A 70 -13.25 -7.34 4.59
C ASP A 70 -13.03 -5.82 4.72
N GLU A 71 -12.36 -5.38 5.79
CA GLU A 71 -11.94 -4.00 6.03
C GLU A 71 -10.47 -3.98 6.47
N PRO A 72 -9.59 -3.22 5.80
CA PRO A 72 -8.19 -3.12 6.21
C PRO A 72 -8.13 -2.43 7.58
N THR A 73 -7.56 -3.11 8.57
CA THR A 73 -7.36 -2.53 9.91
C THR A 73 -6.17 -1.59 9.94
N PHE A 74 -5.38 -1.61 8.87
CA PHE A 74 -4.19 -0.81 8.67
C PHE A 74 -4.32 0.07 7.41
N GLN A 75 -3.86 1.31 7.51
CA GLN A 75 -3.73 2.20 6.36
C GLN A 75 -2.27 2.54 6.18
N LEU A 76 -1.82 2.55 4.93
CA LEU A 76 -0.51 3.09 4.59
C LEU A 76 -0.57 4.61 4.67
N GLU A 77 0.42 5.23 5.33
CA GLU A 77 0.56 6.66 5.27
C GLU A 77 1.25 7.08 3.97
N GLU A 78 1.24 8.39 3.72
CA GLU A 78 1.87 8.94 2.53
C GLU A 78 3.34 8.56 2.44
N GLN A 79 4.06 8.50 3.57
CA GLN A 79 5.49 8.16 3.59
C GLN A 79 5.76 6.73 3.09
N GLU A 80 4.97 5.74 3.52
CA GLU A 80 5.07 4.37 3.04
C GLU A 80 4.76 4.27 1.54
N VAL A 81 3.73 4.98 1.08
CA VAL A 81 3.37 5.02 -0.34
C VAL A 81 4.49 5.63 -1.17
N GLN A 82 5.13 6.70 -0.69
CA GLN A 82 6.29 7.28 -1.35
C GLN A 82 7.45 6.28 -1.45
N GLN A 83 7.65 5.40 -0.46
CA GLN A 83 8.66 4.32 -0.56
C GLN A 83 8.32 3.33 -1.68
N LEU A 84 7.06 2.93 -1.80
CA LEU A 84 6.58 2.05 -2.88
C LEU A 84 6.75 2.70 -4.26
N VAL A 85 6.42 3.99 -4.38
CA VAL A 85 6.59 4.74 -5.63
C VAL A 85 8.06 4.93 -6.01
N LEU A 86 8.92 5.20 -5.02
CA LEU A 86 10.37 5.26 -5.23
C LEU A 86 10.94 3.91 -5.65
N PHE A 87 10.41 2.81 -5.14
CA PHE A 87 10.74 1.47 -5.61
C PHE A 87 10.31 1.28 -7.06
N TRP A 88 9.04 1.56 -7.39
CA TRP A 88 8.51 1.45 -8.75
C TRP A 88 9.33 2.22 -9.79
N LYS A 89 9.80 3.43 -9.48
CA LYS A 89 10.64 4.24 -10.39
C LYS A 89 12.02 3.62 -10.69
N LYS A 90 12.46 2.62 -9.92
CA LYS A 90 13.76 1.95 -10.08
C LYS A 90 13.68 0.64 -10.87
N VAL A 91 12.48 0.07 -11.03
CA VAL A 91 12.23 -1.20 -11.72
C VAL A 91 11.79 -0.95 -13.15
#